data_AF-A0A1Q7RP10-F1
#
_entry.id   AF-A0A1Q7RP10-F1
#
_cell.length_a   1.000
_cell.length_b   1.000
_cell.length_c   1.000
_cell.angle_alpha   90.00
_cell.angle_beta   90.00
_cell.angle_gamma   90.00
#
_symmetry.space_group_name_H-M   'P 1'
#
loop_
_entity.id
_entity.type
_entity.pdbx_description
1 polymer ?
#
loop_
_entity_poly.entity_id
_entity_poly.type
_entity_poly.pdbx_seq_one_letter_code
_entity_poly.pdbx_strand_id
1 'polypeptide(L)'
;METLVPALRHYRDVDVIHHAPGHPQWVGLNHPHTAMHFTFGKPAYVDLGHTWTEGLLTYYRLTGETRALEAARGIADALRPLAAHADNPRKLGWPMIALVAVYDATGERRYLEAARAYADAALRAYRPSPASGDWKMGILADGLAAVQVATGDERIRRWLVTYADTLLANPRRWPAPRYSLPLGYLAATTGDRRYHAAALDVASRLTIPPLGKQLAIAGRTGFRLLAPLAAATPAPAAPPRPSAPARRRPSPSRGAPGRPRGG
;
A
#
# COMPACT_ATOMS: atom_id res chain seq x y z
N MET A 1 6.46 -9.49 -16.03
CA MET A 1 6.32 -10.27 -14.79
C MET A 1 7.59 -11.03 -14.40
N GLU A 2 8.47 -11.35 -15.35
CA GLU A 2 9.65 -12.21 -15.15
C GLU A 2 10.58 -11.79 -14.00
N THR A 3 10.67 -10.50 -13.64
CA THR A 3 11.53 -10.02 -12.54
C THR A 3 10.78 -9.79 -11.21
N LEU A 4 9.46 -9.57 -11.25
CA LEU A 4 8.67 -9.24 -10.06
C LEU A 4 8.34 -10.47 -9.22
N VAL A 5 8.05 -11.60 -9.87
CA VAL A 5 7.74 -12.86 -9.17
C VAL A 5 8.97 -13.38 -8.41
N PRO A 6 10.18 -13.42 -9.01
CA PRO A 6 11.39 -13.75 -8.26
C PRO A 6 11.67 -12.81 -7.09
N ALA A 7 11.55 -11.49 -7.28
CA ALA A 7 11.76 -10.52 -6.20
C ALA A 7 10.78 -10.72 -5.03
N LEU A 8 9.53 -11.05 -5.34
CA LEU A 8 8.52 -11.32 -4.33
C LEU A 8 8.77 -12.64 -3.59
N ARG A 9 9.13 -13.70 -4.30
CA ARG A 9 9.50 -14.98 -3.68
C ARG A 9 10.75 -14.85 -2.83
N HIS A 10 11.74 -14.08 -3.30
CA HIS A 10 12.93 -13.72 -2.52
C HIS A 10 12.54 -12.99 -1.24
N TYR A 11 11.68 -11.96 -1.32
CA TYR A 11 11.22 -11.26 -0.13
C TYR A 11 10.54 -12.20 0.87
N ARG A 12 9.66 -13.08 0.39
CA ARG A 12 8.96 -14.06 1.22
C ARG A 12 9.88 -15.10 1.85
N ASP A 13 10.76 -15.71 1.05
CA ASP A 13 11.48 -16.93 1.42
C ASP A 13 12.87 -16.64 2.02
N VAL A 14 13.45 -15.48 1.71
CA VAL A 14 14.82 -15.10 2.10
C VAL A 14 14.84 -13.88 3.00
N ASP A 15 14.07 -12.83 2.69
CA ASP A 15 14.14 -11.57 3.45
C ASP A 15 13.36 -11.64 4.77
N VAL A 16 12.38 -12.54 4.89
CA VAL A 16 11.66 -12.79 6.14
C VAL A 16 12.43 -13.78 7.01
N ILE A 17 12.54 -13.47 8.29
CA ILE A 17 13.16 -14.33 9.30
C ILE A 17 12.22 -15.51 9.59
N HIS A 18 12.58 -16.69 9.11
CA HIS A 18 11.84 -17.93 9.38
C HIS A 18 12.34 -18.69 10.61
N HIS A 19 13.58 -18.44 11.02
CA HIS A 19 14.21 -19.08 12.17
C HIS A 19 15.30 -18.18 12.78
N ALA A 20 15.24 -17.96 14.09
CA ALA A 20 16.22 -17.14 14.82
C ALA A 20 16.46 -17.73 16.23
N PRO A 21 17.42 -18.66 16.39
CA PRO A 21 17.82 -19.17 17.69
C PRO A 21 18.19 -18.03 18.65
N GLY A 22 17.67 -18.06 19.88
CA GLY A 22 17.90 -17.02 20.89
C GLY A 22 17.04 -15.75 20.72
N HIS A 23 16.37 -15.58 19.57
CA HIS A 23 15.48 -14.44 19.31
C HIS A 23 14.16 -14.87 18.64
N PRO A 24 13.35 -15.75 19.27
CA PRO A 24 12.09 -16.21 18.68
C PRO A 24 11.12 -15.08 18.33
N GLN A 25 11.20 -13.94 19.03
CA GLN A 25 10.42 -12.73 18.76
C GLN A 25 10.77 -12.03 17.43
N TRP A 26 11.84 -12.44 16.74
CA TRP A 26 12.20 -11.91 15.42
C TRP A 26 11.55 -12.67 14.27
N VAL A 27 11.04 -13.88 14.53
CA VAL A 27 10.40 -14.69 13.49
C VAL A 27 9.21 -13.93 12.91
N GLY A 28 9.16 -13.85 11.57
CA GLY A 28 8.18 -13.08 10.81
C GLY A 28 8.63 -11.66 10.49
N LEU A 29 9.61 -11.07 11.18
CA LEU A 29 10.17 -9.78 10.78
C LEU A 29 11.10 -9.91 9.57
N ASN A 30 11.38 -8.79 8.91
CA ASN A 30 12.33 -8.75 7.81
C ASN A 30 13.74 -8.57 8.33
N HIS A 31 14.70 -9.20 7.65
CA HIS A 31 16.10 -8.86 7.77
C HIS A 31 16.31 -7.37 7.41
N PRO A 32 17.16 -6.64 8.15
CA PRO A 32 17.50 -5.28 7.79
C PRO A 32 18.28 -5.26 6.47
N HIS A 33 18.27 -4.12 5.77
CA HIS A 33 19.01 -3.96 4.52
C HIS A 33 20.53 -3.98 4.76
N THR A 34 21.11 -5.17 4.77
CA THR A 34 22.55 -5.44 4.79
C THR A 34 22.91 -6.35 3.63
N ALA A 35 24.11 -6.18 3.06
CA ALA A 35 24.58 -7.07 2.00
C ALA A 35 24.48 -8.53 2.46
N MET A 36 23.86 -9.36 1.60
CA MET A 36 23.61 -10.79 1.81
C MET A 36 22.63 -11.15 2.94
N HIS A 37 21.95 -10.20 3.60
CA HIS A 37 21.08 -10.42 4.78
C HIS A 37 21.76 -11.02 6.02
N PHE A 38 23.00 -11.48 5.87
CA PHE A 38 23.96 -11.79 6.90
C PHE A 38 25.31 -11.18 6.46
N THR A 39 25.86 -10.27 7.25
CA THR A 39 27.23 -9.80 7.04
C THR A 39 28.08 -10.36 8.17
N PHE A 40 29.13 -11.11 7.84
CA PHE A 40 30.07 -11.65 8.83
C PHE A 40 30.61 -10.52 9.73
N GLY A 41 30.62 -10.78 11.04
CA GLY A 41 31.13 -9.82 12.04
C GLY A 41 30.17 -8.69 12.43
N LYS A 42 28.95 -8.62 11.86
CA LYS A 42 27.91 -7.72 12.34
C LYS A 42 26.90 -8.47 13.21
N PRO A 43 26.57 -7.96 14.42
CA PRO A 43 25.48 -8.52 15.21
C PRO A 43 24.17 -8.52 14.40
N ALA A 44 23.44 -9.63 14.46
CA ALA A 44 22.10 -9.70 13.90
C ALA A 44 21.18 -8.72 14.65
N TYR A 45 20.29 -8.06 13.90
CA TYR A 45 19.28 -7.16 14.45
C TYR A 45 18.05 -7.14 13.55
N VAL A 46 16.96 -6.54 14.03
CA VAL A 46 15.73 -6.31 13.28
C VAL A 46 15.42 -4.83 13.16
N ASP A 47 14.71 -4.43 12.10
CA ASP A 47 14.33 -3.04 11.86
C ASP A 47 12.88 -2.91 11.39
N LEU A 48 12.07 -2.19 12.16
CA LEU A 48 10.66 -1.90 11.84
C LEU A 48 10.51 -0.96 10.65
N GLY A 49 11.58 -0.31 10.21
CA GLY A 49 11.54 0.66 9.12
C GLY A 49 11.64 0.04 7.71
N HIS A 50 11.84 -1.26 7.59
CA HIS A 50 11.94 -1.98 6.32
C HIS A 50 10.91 -3.12 6.28
N THR A 51 9.64 -2.78 6.50
CA THR A 51 8.57 -3.78 6.60
C THR A 51 7.42 -3.42 5.69
N TRP A 52 7.15 -4.32 4.73
CA TRP A 52 6.11 -4.15 3.71
C TRP A 52 5.31 -5.43 3.56
N THR A 53 4.02 -5.31 3.26
CA THR A 53 3.15 -6.48 3.02
C THR A 53 2.35 -6.32 1.72
N GLU A 54 2.22 -5.11 1.18
CA GLU A 54 1.36 -4.84 0.03
C GLU A 54 1.74 -5.67 -1.20
N GLY A 55 3.04 -5.89 -1.45
CA GLY A 55 3.51 -6.70 -2.56
C GLY A 55 3.08 -8.17 -2.44
N LEU A 56 3.32 -8.78 -1.27
CA LEU A 56 2.90 -10.15 -0.95
C LEU A 56 1.38 -10.33 -1.12
N LEU A 57 0.60 -9.39 -0.60
CA LEU A 57 -0.85 -9.41 -0.67
C LEU A 57 -1.37 -9.21 -2.10
N THR A 58 -0.76 -8.33 -2.87
CA THR A 58 -1.10 -8.12 -4.29
C THR A 58 -0.87 -9.39 -5.09
N TYR A 59 0.27 -10.04 -4.88
CA TYR A 59 0.58 -11.29 -5.55
C TYR A 59 -0.34 -12.43 -5.14
N TYR A 60 -0.66 -12.56 -3.84
CA TYR A 60 -1.69 -13.49 -3.37
C TYR A 60 -3.03 -13.27 -4.08
N ARG A 61 -3.50 -12.02 -4.17
CA ARG A 61 -4.76 -11.66 -4.84
C ARG A 61 -4.76 -12.00 -6.34
N LEU A 62 -3.61 -11.89 -7.00
CA LEU A 62 -3.48 -12.15 -8.44
C LEU A 62 -3.29 -13.64 -8.77
N THR A 63 -2.68 -14.42 -7.88
CA THR A 63 -2.23 -15.79 -8.17
C THR A 63 -2.92 -16.87 -7.35
N GLY A 64 -3.50 -16.51 -6.20
CA GLY A 64 -4.01 -17.45 -5.20
C GLY A 64 -2.92 -18.14 -4.36
N GLU A 65 -1.63 -17.81 -4.53
CA GLU A 65 -0.55 -18.49 -3.79
C GLU A 65 -0.57 -18.13 -2.29
N THR A 66 -1.07 -19.05 -1.45
CA THR A 66 -1.32 -18.80 -0.02
C THR A 66 -0.06 -18.50 0.78
N ARG A 67 1.10 -19.02 0.37
CA ARG A 67 2.39 -18.74 1.03
C ARG A 67 2.70 -17.25 1.11
N ALA A 68 2.29 -16.46 0.11
CA ALA A 68 2.48 -15.00 0.16
C ALA A 68 1.58 -14.35 1.22
N LEU A 69 0.34 -14.83 1.37
CA LEU A 69 -0.56 -14.39 2.45
C LEU A 69 -0.05 -14.82 3.84
N GLU A 70 0.44 -16.05 3.96
CA GLU A 70 1.01 -16.58 5.21
C GLU A 70 2.21 -15.74 5.67
N ALA A 71 3.12 -15.39 4.76
CA ALA A 71 4.24 -14.51 5.10
C ALA A 71 3.77 -13.10 5.48
N ALA A 72 2.79 -12.53 4.78
CA ALA A 72 2.23 -11.23 5.14
C ALA A 72 1.60 -11.24 6.54
N ARG A 73 0.87 -12.31 6.89
CA ARG A 73 0.34 -12.54 8.24
C ARG A 73 1.45 -12.71 9.27
N GLY A 74 2.50 -13.48 8.96
CA GLY A 74 3.66 -13.66 9.84
C GLY A 74 4.34 -12.34 10.18
N ILE A 75 4.56 -11.48 9.17
CA ILE A 75 5.07 -10.12 9.36
C ILE A 75 4.14 -9.30 10.25
N ALA A 76 2.84 -9.30 9.97
CA ALA A 76 1.87 -8.55 10.76
C ALA A 76 1.80 -9.03 12.21
N ASP A 77 1.81 -10.35 12.44
CA ASP A 77 1.80 -10.91 13.79
C ASP A 77 3.07 -10.55 14.58
N ALA A 78 4.23 -10.54 13.94
CA ALA A 78 5.49 -10.12 14.55
C ALA A 78 5.53 -8.60 14.88
N LEU A 79 4.84 -7.76 14.09
CA LEU A 79 4.77 -6.32 14.33
C LEU A 79 3.84 -5.93 15.48
N ARG A 80 2.78 -6.71 15.76
CA ARG A 80 1.73 -6.34 16.73
C ARG A 80 2.24 -5.84 18.09
N PRO A 81 3.23 -6.48 18.75
CA PRO A 81 3.70 -6.04 20.07
C PRO A 81 4.74 -4.91 20.03
N LEU A 82 5.12 -4.38 18.85
CA LEU A 82 6.33 -3.58 18.70
C LEU A 82 6.11 -2.07 18.62
N ALA A 83 4.87 -1.58 18.80
CA ALA A 83 4.56 -0.14 18.73
C ALA A 83 5.41 0.71 19.70
N ALA A 84 5.61 0.23 20.93
CA ALA A 84 6.41 0.92 21.94
C ALA A 84 7.92 0.96 21.63
N HIS A 85 8.40 0.09 20.73
CA HIS A 85 9.81 -0.02 20.35
C HIS A 85 10.17 0.84 19.13
N ALA A 86 9.20 1.57 18.57
CA ALA A 86 9.41 2.42 17.41
C ALA A 86 10.01 3.77 17.81
N ASP A 87 11.31 3.93 17.58
CA ASP A 87 12.10 5.09 18.02
C ASP A 87 12.16 6.27 17.03
N ASN A 88 11.56 6.14 15.84
CA ASN A 88 11.60 7.20 14.83
C ASN A 88 10.36 7.17 13.92
N PRO A 89 10.06 8.24 13.15
CA PRO A 89 8.83 8.33 12.36
C PRO A 89 8.65 7.18 11.37
N ARG A 90 9.74 6.70 10.78
CA ARG A 90 9.72 5.62 9.78
C ARG A 90 9.37 4.28 10.40
N LYS A 91 9.88 4.01 11.62
CA LYS A 91 9.56 2.79 12.40
C LYS A 91 8.13 2.80 12.95
N LEU A 92 7.43 3.93 12.91
CA LEU A 92 5.99 4.01 13.16
C LEU A 92 5.18 3.87 11.86
N GLY A 93 5.60 4.58 10.81
CA GLY A 93 4.90 4.64 9.52
C GLY A 93 4.78 3.29 8.81
N TRP A 94 5.90 2.58 8.61
CA TRP A 94 5.87 1.30 7.87
C TRP A 94 5.03 0.21 8.53
N PRO A 95 5.11 -0.01 9.86
CA PRO A 95 4.22 -0.96 10.51
C PRO A 95 2.74 -0.63 10.33
N MET A 96 2.33 0.65 10.44
CA MET A 96 0.93 1.04 10.18
C MET A 96 0.47 0.64 8.78
N ILE A 97 1.28 0.94 7.76
CA ILE A 97 0.99 0.59 6.36
C ILE A 97 0.85 -0.94 6.21
N ALA A 98 1.81 -1.69 6.74
CA ALA A 98 1.83 -3.15 6.63
C ALA A 98 0.65 -3.81 7.34
N LEU A 99 0.34 -3.35 8.56
CA LEU A 99 -0.76 -3.87 9.38
C LEU A 99 -2.12 -3.56 8.78
N VAL A 100 -2.34 -2.33 8.29
CA VAL A 100 -3.59 -1.94 7.60
C VAL A 100 -3.77 -2.75 6.32
N ALA A 101 -2.72 -2.98 5.54
CA ALA A 101 -2.81 -3.77 4.32
C ALA A 101 -3.21 -5.23 4.61
N VAL A 102 -2.66 -5.84 5.67
CA VAL A 102 -3.07 -7.20 6.07
C VAL A 102 -4.49 -7.21 6.62
N TYR A 103 -4.88 -6.22 7.42
CA TYR A 103 -6.28 -6.06 7.86
C TYR A 103 -7.25 -5.96 6.66
N ASP A 104 -6.93 -5.16 5.65
CA ASP A 104 -7.73 -5.03 4.42
C ASP A 104 -7.84 -6.35 3.66
N ALA A 105 -6.76 -7.14 3.62
CA ALA A 105 -6.74 -8.43 2.94
C ALA A 105 -7.45 -9.56 3.68
N THR A 106 -7.54 -9.51 5.02
CA THR A 106 -8.02 -10.64 5.82
C THR A 106 -9.25 -10.34 6.68
N GLY A 107 -9.59 -9.07 6.91
CA GLY A 107 -10.63 -8.64 7.84
C GLY A 107 -10.28 -8.83 9.32
N GLU A 108 -9.07 -9.32 9.65
CA GLU A 108 -8.70 -9.65 11.03
C GLU A 108 -8.42 -8.41 11.87
N ARG A 109 -9.36 -8.06 12.75
CA ARG A 109 -9.35 -6.83 13.56
C ARG A 109 -8.07 -6.63 14.37
N ARG A 110 -7.42 -7.71 14.81
CA ARG A 110 -6.17 -7.68 15.60
C ARG A 110 -5.04 -6.88 14.93
N TYR A 111 -4.99 -6.85 13.60
CA TYR A 111 -3.99 -6.07 12.88
C TYR A 111 -4.36 -4.57 12.85
N LEU A 112 -5.66 -4.24 12.73
CA LEU A 112 -6.11 -2.86 12.82
C LEU A 112 -5.87 -2.26 14.22
N GLU A 113 -6.14 -3.03 15.28
CA GLU A 113 -5.87 -2.55 16.65
C GLU A 113 -4.38 -2.31 16.89
N ALA A 114 -3.50 -3.16 16.34
CA ALA A 114 -2.07 -2.89 16.38
C ALA A 114 -1.71 -1.63 15.59
N ALA A 115 -2.27 -1.43 14.39
CA ALA A 115 -2.01 -0.22 13.61
C ALA A 115 -2.46 1.06 14.36
N ARG A 116 -3.57 0.99 15.10
CA ARG A 116 -4.03 2.08 15.99
C ARG A 116 -3.03 2.36 17.11
N ALA A 117 -2.44 1.34 17.72
CA ALA A 117 -1.42 1.54 18.76
C ALA A 117 -0.18 2.28 18.21
N TYR A 118 0.24 1.96 16.98
CA TYR A 118 1.30 2.72 16.29
C TYR A 118 0.87 4.17 15.97
N ALA A 119 -0.37 4.39 15.53
CA ALA A 119 -0.88 5.73 15.26
C ALA A 119 -0.94 6.58 16.54
N ASP A 120 -1.43 6.02 17.65
CA ASP A 120 -1.47 6.71 18.94
C ASP A 120 -0.06 7.06 19.44
N ALA A 121 0.92 6.18 19.26
CA ALA A 121 2.32 6.48 19.56
C ALA A 121 2.85 7.63 18.68
N ALA A 122 2.52 7.63 17.38
CA ALA A 122 2.90 8.69 16.45
C ALA A 122 2.31 10.06 16.84
N LEU A 123 1.02 10.12 17.16
CA LEU A 123 0.34 11.35 17.55
C LEU A 123 0.89 11.94 18.85
N ARG A 124 1.34 11.09 19.79
CA ARG A 124 2.01 11.54 21.04
C ARG A 124 3.43 12.04 20.79
N ALA A 125 4.18 11.36 19.93
CA ALA A 125 5.61 11.62 19.78
C ALA A 125 5.94 12.76 18.80
N TYR A 126 5.10 13.02 17.79
CA TYR A 126 5.44 13.93 16.70
C TYR A 126 4.40 15.03 16.48
N ARG A 127 4.89 16.27 16.42
CA ARG A 127 4.09 17.41 15.94
C ARG A 127 3.76 17.23 14.44
N PRO A 128 2.58 17.67 13.98
CA PRO A 128 2.13 17.60 12.58
C PRO A 128 2.90 18.59 11.70
N SER A 129 4.19 18.33 11.48
CA SER A 129 5.06 19.16 10.66
C SER A 129 6.15 18.31 10.01
N PRO A 130 6.50 18.56 8.73
CA PRO A 130 7.67 17.94 8.11
C PRO A 130 8.99 18.20 8.86
N ALA A 131 9.07 19.26 9.66
CA ALA A 131 10.27 19.57 10.45
C ALA A 131 10.52 18.62 11.63
N SER A 132 9.53 17.81 12.06
CA SER A 132 9.61 17.01 13.29
C SER A 132 10.50 15.76 13.21
N GLY A 133 10.97 15.37 12.02
CA GLY A 133 11.66 14.09 11.87
C GLY A 133 12.30 13.85 10.50
N ASP A 134 12.66 14.93 9.79
CA ASP A 134 13.20 14.90 8.43
C ASP A 134 12.26 14.12 7.47
N TRP A 135 12.78 13.59 6.37
CA TRP A 135 12.00 12.93 5.32
C TRP A 135 11.17 11.75 5.78
N LYS A 136 11.46 11.20 6.97
CA LYS A 136 10.73 10.10 7.58
C LYS A 136 9.31 10.52 7.98
N MET A 137 9.08 11.81 8.21
CA MET A 137 7.75 12.35 8.51
C MET A 137 6.74 12.08 7.40
N GLY A 138 7.18 12.04 6.13
CA GLY A 138 6.33 11.66 5.01
C GLY A 138 5.80 10.23 5.13
N ILE A 139 6.64 9.29 5.56
CA ILE A 139 6.26 7.87 5.75
C ILE A 139 5.33 7.72 6.96
N LEU A 140 5.59 8.47 8.05
CA LEU A 140 4.69 8.53 9.19
C LEU A 140 3.31 9.05 8.78
N ALA A 141 3.26 10.13 7.98
CA ALA A 141 2.01 10.69 7.48
C ALA A 141 1.26 9.71 6.55
N ASP A 142 1.97 8.95 5.71
CA ASP A 142 1.36 7.90 4.87
C ASP A 142 0.76 6.77 5.72
N GLY A 143 1.46 6.32 6.75
CA GLY A 143 0.93 5.33 7.70
C GLY A 143 -0.28 5.84 8.48
N LEU A 144 -0.24 7.09 8.94
CA LEU A 144 -1.40 7.74 9.55
C LEU A 144 -2.58 7.83 8.58
N ALA A 145 -2.36 8.18 7.31
CA ALA A 145 -3.41 8.20 6.30
C ALA A 145 -4.04 6.80 6.11
N ALA A 146 -3.24 5.74 6.07
CA ALA A 146 -3.75 4.37 5.99
C ALA A 146 -4.64 4.01 7.19
N VAL A 147 -4.21 4.35 8.41
CA VAL A 147 -5.02 4.12 9.62
C VAL A 147 -6.28 4.98 9.63
N GLN A 148 -6.20 6.24 9.19
CA GLN A 148 -7.37 7.11 9.09
C GLN A 148 -8.42 6.48 8.17
N VAL A 149 -8.04 6.04 6.97
CA VAL A 149 -8.97 5.42 6.01
C VAL A 149 -9.65 4.19 6.61
N ALA A 150 -8.89 3.37 7.34
CA ALA A 150 -9.41 2.14 7.94
C ALA A 150 -10.28 2.35 9.19
N THR A 151 -10.22 3.51 9.84
CA THR A 151 -10.83 3.74 11.16
C THR A 151 -11.79 4.92 11.24
N GLY A 152 -11.66 5.91 10.36
CA GLY A 152 -12.36 7.18 10.45
C GLY A 152 -11.87 8.10 11.59
N ASP A 153 -10.71 7.85 12.20
CA ASP A 153 -10.25 8.64 13.35
C ASP A 153 -9.94 10.11 12.96
N GLU A 154 -10.81 11.02 13.41
CA GLU A 154 -10.73 12.44 13.10
C GLU A 154 -9.52 13.13 13.75
N ARG A 155 -8.94 12.57 14.83
CA ARG A 155 -7.68 13.09 15.39
C ARG A 155 -6.55 12.98 14.37
N ILE A 156 -6.49 11.83 13.68
CA ILE A 156 -5.49 11.58 12.64
C ILE A 156 -5.74 12.51 11.44
N ARG A 157 -7.00 12.69 11.03
CA ARG A 157 -7.34 13.60 9.93
C ARG A 157 -6.91 15.03 10.22
N ARG A 158 -7.20 15.57 11.40
CA ARG A 158 -6.73 16.92 11.82
C ARG A 158 -5.21 17.03 11.84
N TRP A 159 -4.52 16.00 12.30
CA TRP A 159 -3.06 15.94 12.29
C TRP A 159 -2.53 16.01 10.85
N LEU A 160 -3.09 15.23 9.92
CA LEU A 160 -2.69 15.19 8.51
C LEU A 160 -2.95 16.51 7.78
N VAL A 161 -4.09 17.16 8.03
CA VAL A 161 -4.41 18.49 7.50
C VAL A 161 -3.36 19.51 7.97
N THR A 162 -3.07 19.56 9.27
CA THR A 162 -2.07 20.49 9.82
C THR A 162 -0.68 20.25 9.23
N TYR A 163 -0.29 18.99 9.07
CA TYR A 163 0.96 18.60 8.43
C TYR A 163 1.02 19.08 6.97
N ALA A 164 -0.04 18.87 6.20
CA ALA A 164 -0.12 19.24 4.79
C ALA A 164 -0.15 20.75 4.59
N ASP A 165 -0.93 21.49 5.38
CA ASP A 165 -0.93 22.96 5.36
C ASP A 165 0.45 23.52 5.68
N THR A 166 1.15 22.94 6.67
CA THR A 166 2.53 23.33 6.99
C THR A 166 3.48 23.09 5.82
N LEU A 167 3.38 21.92 5.17
CA LEU A 167 4.16 21.57 3.98
C LEU A 167 3.93 22.58 2.84
N LEU A 168 2.66 22.90 2.54
CA LEU A 168 2.29 23.79 1.45
C LEU A 168 2.62 25.26 1.72
N ALA A 169 2.72 25.68 2.98
CA ALA A 169 3.16 27.03 3.33
C ALA A 169 4.64 27.28 2.99
N ASN A 170 5.48 26.24 2.92
CA ASN A 170 6.93 26.39 2.65
C ASN A 170 7.46 25.31 1.68
N PRO A 171 6.99 25.25 0.43
CA PRO A 171 7.25 24.13 -0.48
C PRO A 171 8.74 23.95 -0.82
N ARG A 172 9.52 25.05 -0.84
CA ARG A 172 10.97 25.01 -1.10
C ARG A 172 11.78 24.41 0.05
N ARG A 173 11.24 24.40 1.28
CA ARG A 173 11.95 23.88 2.46
C ARG A 173 12.02 22.36 2.48
N TRP A 174 11.04 21.69 1.87
CA TRP A 174 10.92 20.23 1.86
C TRP A 174 10.78 19.69 0.44
N PRO A 175 11.84 19.78 -0.39
CA PRO A 175 11.76 19.48 -1.81
C PRO A 175 11.60 17.98 -2.13
N ALA A 176 11.81 17.09 -1.15
CA ALA A 176 11.76 15.65 -1.39
C ALA A 176 10.30 15.17 -1.58
N PRO A 177 9.97 14.46 -2.66
CA PRO A 177 8.59 14.04 -2.95
C PRO A 177 7.92 13.21 -1.85
N ARG A 178 8.70 12.46 -1.08
CA ARG A 178 8.19 11.67 0.06
C ARG A 178 7.42 12.49 1.12
N TYR A 179 7.65 13.79 1.23
CA TYR A 179 6.86 14.61 2.16
C TYR A 179 5.39 14.76 1.72
N SER A 180 5.08 14.60 0.43
CA SER A 180 3.75 14.81 -0.13
C SER A 180 2.86 13.58 -0.12
N LEU A 181 3.32 12.43 0.41
CA LEU A 181 2.56 11.17 0.43
C LEU A 181 1.08 11.31 0.88
N PRO A 182 0.71 12.10 1.91
CA PRO A 182 -0.70 12.22 2.30
C PRO A 182 -1.55 13.11 1.37
N LEU A 183 -0.97 13.88 0.44
CA LEU A 183 -1.71 14.89 -0.34
C LEU A 183 -2.78 14.29 -1.24
N GLY A 184 -2.51 13.14 -1.88
CA GLY A 184 -3.52 12.47 -2.72
C GLY A 184 -4.74 12.04 -1.91
N TYR A 185 -4.51 11.42 -0.75
CA TYR A 185 -5.58 11.05 0.19
C TYR A 185 -6.36 12.29 0.69
N LEU A 186 -5.66 13.36 1.11
CA LEU A 186 -6.33 14.56 1.62
C LEU A 186 -7.14 15.27 0.52
N ALA A 187 -6.61 15.35 -0.69
CA ALA A 187 -7.34 15.91 -1.84
C ALA A 187 -8.65 15.15 -2.09
N ALA A 188 -8.60 13.82 -2.13
CA ALA A 188 -9.77 12.98 -2.38
C ALA A 188 -10.82 13.06 -1.25
N THR A 189 -10.39 13.15 0.01
CA THR A 189 -11.30 13.11 1.17
C THR A 189 -11.80 14.48 1.64
N THR A 190 -11.13 15.56 1.28
CA THR A 190 -11.53 16.93 1.65
C THR A 190 -12.12 17.72 0.49
N GLY A 191 -11.80 17.34 -0.76
CA GLY A 191 -12.12 18.15 -1.94
C GLY A 191 -11.29 19.43 -2.05
N ASP A 192 -10.29 19.65 -1.18
CA ASP A 192 -9.46 20.85 -1.21
C ASP A 192 -8.56 20.86 -2.45
N ARG A 193 -8.80 21.84 -3.33
CA ARG A 193 -8.08 22.01 -4.60
C ARG A 193 -6.59 22.29 -4.42
N ARG A 194 -6.16 22.83 -3.27
CA ARG A 194 -4.74 23.08 -2.97
C ARG A 194 -3.96 21.77 -2.87
N TYR A 195 -4.50 20.79 -2.13
CA TYR A 195 -3.89 19.46 -2.01
C TYR A 195 -3.90 18.74 -3.35
N HIS A 196 -4.99 18.83 -4.10
CA HIS A 196 -5.10 18.24 -5.44
C HIS A 196 -4.03 18.79 -6.39
N ALA A 197 -3.93 20.12 -6.50
CA ALA A 197 -2.95 20.77 -7.36
C ALA A 197 -1.51 20.40 -6.95
N ALA A 198 -1.20 20.43 -5.66
CA ALA A 198 0.12 20.07 -5.16
C ALA A 198 0.46 18.59 -5.39
N ALA A 199 -0.51 17.68 -5.26
CA ALA A 199 -0.31 16.26 -5.56
C ALA A 199 0.05 16.04 -7.03
N LEU A 200 -0.69 16.64 -7.95
CA LEU A 200 -0.40 16.56 -9.39
C LEU A 200 0.94 17.20 -9.76
N ASP A 201 1.25 18.34 -9.18
CA ASP A 201 2.49 19.08 -9.39
C ASP A 201 3.73 18.29 -8.89
N VAL A 202 3.63 17.58 -7.76
CA VAL A 202 4.69 16.67 -7.34
C VAL A 202 4.79 15.47 -8.27
N ALA A 203 3.66 14.86 -8.63
CA ALA A 203 3.63 13.68 -9.48
C ALA A 203 4.21 13.93 -10.88
N SER A 204 3.94 15.09 -11.48
CA SER A 204 4.43 15.46 -12.82
C SER A 204 5.96 15.63 -12.90
N ARG A 205 6.61 15.89 -11.76
CA ARG A 205 8.07 16.04 -11.65
C ARG A 205 8.79 14.75 -11.25
N LEU A 206 8.07 13.67 -10.96
CA LEU A 206 8.69 12.40 -10.59
C LEU A 206 9.42 11.82 -11.81
N THR A 207 10.70 11.53 -11.64
CA THR A 207 11.48 10.75 -12.60
C THR A 207 11.55 9.30 -12.12
N ILE A 208 11.26 8.36 -13.02
CA ILE A 208 11.33 6.92 -12.75
C ILE A 208 12.54 6.37 -13.50
N PRO A 209 13.73 6.32 -12.86
CA PRO A 209 14.90 5.75 -13.50
C PRO A 209 14.78 4.22 -13.55
N PRO A 210 15.57 3.56 -14.43
CA PRO A 210 15.53 2.12 -14.58
C PRO A 210 16.05 1.32 -13.36
N LEU A 211 16.66 1.97 -12.37
CA LEU A 211 17.34 1.29 -11.24
C LEU A 211 16.77 1.64 -9.85
N GLY A 212 16.49 0.57 -9.10
CA GLY A 212 16.52 0.45 -7.64
C GLY A 212 15.70 1.47 -6.83
N LYS A 213 16.39 2.18 -5.93
CA LYS A 213 15.78 2.97 -4.84
C LYS A 213 14.91 4.12 -5.34
N GLN A 214 15.32 4.78 -6.42
CA GLN A 214 14.57 5.90 -6.98
C GLN A 214 13.27 5.43 -7.63
N LEU A 215 13.28 4.29 -8.32
CA LEU A 215 12.06 3.63 -8.82
C LEU A 215 11.09 3.32 -7.67
N ALA A 216 11.56 2.74 -6.57
CA ALA A 216 10.70 2.42 -5.42
C ALA A 216 10.08 3.68 -4.77
N ILE A 217 10.88 4.74 -4.57
CA ILE A 217 10.41 5.99 -3.97
C ILE A 217 9.44 6.71 -4.92
N ALA A 218 9.82 6.91 -6.18
CA ALA A 218 9.02 7.63 -7.16
C ALA A 218 7.73 6.86 -7.49
N GLY A 219 7.83 5.54 -7.70
CA GLY A 219 6.68 4.67 -7.94
C GLY A 219 5.67 4.71 -6.80
N ARG A 220 6.11 4.54 -5.54
CA ARG A 220 5.21 4.65 -4.38
C ARG A 220 4.61 6.04 -4.26
N THR A 221 5.43 7.09 -4.40
CA THR A 221 4.96 8.47 -4.27
C THR A 221 3.91 8.78 -5.33
N GLY A 222 4.18 8.46 -6.59
CA GLY A 222 3.23 8.62 -7.69
C GLY A 222 1.92 7.87 -7.43
N PHE A 223 2.00 6.61 -6.99
CA PHE A 223 0.80 5.83 -6.67
C PHE A 223 -0.03 6.46 -5.54
N ARG A 224 0.61 6.90 -4.45
CA ARG A 224 -0.08 7.53 -3.31
C ARG A 224 -0.69 8.89 -3.66
N LEU A 225 -0.10 9.62 -4.58
CA LEU A 225 -0.62 10.90 -5.06
C LEU A 225 -1.78 10.70 -6.05
N LEU A 226 -1.67 9.78 -7.00
CA LEU A 226 -2.58 9.68 -8.14
C LEU A 226 -3.76 8.72 -7.92
N ALA A 227 -3.55 7.59 -7.24
CA ALA A 227 -4.60 6.58 -7.10
C ALA A 227 -5.87 7.10 -6.37
N PRO A 228 -5.76 7.87 -5.26
CA PRO A 228 -6.95 8.44 -4.62
C PRO A 228 -7.70 9.44 -5.52
N LEU A 229 -6.97 10.22 -6.33
CA LEU A 229 -7.57 11.21 -7.24
C LEU A 229 -8.35 10.52 -8.38
N ALA A 230 -7.79 9.43 -8.91
CA ALA A 230 -8.47 8.62 -9.91
C ALA A 230 -9.77 8.01 -9.36
N ALA A 231 -9.75 7.50 -8.12
CA ALA A 231 -10.94 6.95 -7.47
C ALA A 231 -12.03 8.02 -7.18
N ALA A 232 -11.64 9.28 -6.98
CA ALA A 232 -12.55 10.40 -6.80
C ALA A 232 -13.12 10.95 -8.12
N THR A 233 -12.54 10.56 -9.27
CA THR A 233 -13.04 10.96 -10.59
C THR A 233 -14.19 10.03 -10.99
N PRO A 234 -15.37 10.54 -11.38
CA PRO A 234 -16.47 9.71 -11.86
C PRO A 234 -15.99 8.82 -13.01
N ALA A 235 -16.35 7.53 -12.97
CA ALA A 235 -16.06 6.63 -14.09
C ALA A 235 -16.62 7.24 -15.38
N PRO A 236 -15.88 7.16 -16.51
CA PRO A 236 -16.46 7.52 -17.80
C PRO A 236 -17.75 6.71 -18.00
N ALA A 237 -18.77 7.36 -18.56
CA ALA A 237 -20.05 6.70 -18.83
C ALA A 237 -19.78 5.36 -19.54
N ALA A 238 -20.40 4.29 -19.04
CA ALA A 238 -20.26 2.98 -19.65
C ALA A 238 -20.58 3.10 -21.15
N PRO A 239 -19.78 2.49 -22.04
CA PRO A 239 -20.11 2.48 -23.46
C PRO A 239 -21.53 1.92 -23.63
N PRO A 240 -22.33 2.47 -24.57
CA PRO A 240 -23.70 2.01 -24.78
C PRO A 240 -23.68 0.50 -24.98
N ARG A 241 -24.57 -0.20 -24.27
CA ARG A 241 -24.71 -1.65 -24.43
C ARG A 241 -24.90 -1.95 -25.92
N PRO A 242 -24.15 -2.90 -26.51
CA PRO A 242 -24.40 -3.31 -27.87
C PRO A 242 -25.87 -3.69 -28.01
N SER A 243 -26.51 -3.16 -29.04
CA SER A 243 -27.91 -3.45 -29.38
C SER A 243 -28.14 -4.95 -29.32
N ALA A 244 -29.22 -5.38 -28.66
CA ALA A 244 -29.58 -6.79 -28.63
C ALA A 244 -29.58 -7.32 -30.08
N PRO A 245 -28.95 -8.48 -30.34
CA PRO A 245 -28.95 -9.04 -31.69
C PRO A 245 -30.39 -9.18 -32.16
N ALA A 246 -30.67 -8.67 -33.36
CA ALA A 246 -32.00 -8.75 -33.96
C ALA A 246 -32.50 -10.19 -33.85
N ARG A 247 -33.70 -10.39 -33.29
CA ARG A 247 -34.33 -11.70 -33.20
C ARG A 247 -34.31 -12.33 -34.59
N ARG A 248 -33.52 -13.41 -34.76
CA ARG A 248 -33.55 -14.20 -35.99
C ARG A 248 -34.98 -14.66 -36.19
N ARG A 249 -35.57 -14.29 -37.34
CA ARG A 249 -36.84 -14.86 -37.79
C ARG A 249 -36.70 -16.38 -37.83
N PRO A 250 -37.69 -17.15 -37.34
CA PRO A 250 -37.67 -18.60 -37.47
C PRO A 250 -37.54 -18.98 -38.95
N SER A 251 -36.57 -19.83 -39.27
CA SER A 251 -36.45 -20.41 -40.60
C SER A 251 -37.72 -21.22 -40.93
N PRO A 252 -38.26 -21.16 -42.16
CA PRO A 252 -39.35 -22.03 -42.55
C PRO A 252 -38.89 -23.49 -42.44
N SER A 253 -39.65 -24.30 -41.71
CA SER A 253 -39.43 -25.75 -41.62
C SER A 253 -39.41 -26.35 -43.02
N ARG A 254 -38.28 -26.95 -43.42
CA ARG A 254 -38.26 -27.84 -44.58
C ARG A 254 -39.16 -29.03 -44.26
N GLY A 255 -40.26 -29.16 -45.00
CA GLY A 255 -41.18 -30.29 -44.90
C GLY A 255 -40.43 -31.62 -45.08
N ALA A 256 -40.79 -32.60 -44.27
CA ALA A 256 -40.28 -33.95 -44.35
C ALA A 256 -40.65 -34.59 -45.71
N PRO A 257 -39.76 -35.38 -46.35
CA PRO A 257 -40.11 -36.11 -47.55
C PRO A 257 -41.17 -37.19 -47.22
N GLY A 258 -42.25 -37.21 -47.99
CA GLY A 258 -43.32 -38.21 -47.88
C GLY A 258 -42.81 -39.63 -48.09
N ARG A 259 -43.32 -40.57 -47.29
CA ARG A 259 -43.14 -42.01 -47.49
C ARG A 259 -43.80 -42.45 -48.80
N PRO A 260 -43.18 -43.34 -49.60
CA PRO A 260 -43.85 -43.97 -50.72
C PRO A 260 -44.87 -44.98 -50.21
N ARG A 261 -46.11 -44.92 -50.72
CA ARG A 261 -47.09 -46.00 -50.60
C ARG A 261 -47.04 -46.80 -51.89
N GLY A 262 -46.75 -48.10 -51.77
CA GLY A 262 -47.03 -49.07 -52.81
C GLY A 262 -48.52 -49.43 -52.84
N GLY A 263 -48.97 -49.93 -53.99
CA GLY A 263 -50.34 -50.36 -54.27
C GLY A 263 -50.90 -49.66 -55.49
#